data_AF-A0A1V4R460-F1
#
_entry.id   AF-A0A1V4R460-F1
#
_cell.length_a   1.000
_cell.length_b   1.000
_cell.length_c   1.000
_cell.angle_alpha   90.00
_cell.angle_beta   90.00
_cell.angle_gamma   90.00
#
_symmetry.space_group_name_H-M   'P 1'
#
loop_
_entity.id
_entity.type
_entity.pdbx_description
1 polymer ?
#
loop_
_entity_poly.entity_id
_entity_poly.type
_entity_poly.pdbx_seq_one_letter_code
_entity_poly.pdbx_strand_id
1 'polypeptide(L)'
;MSQNQDYFIPMIWEGDNHTSPNYSNRGNEYGLYYLPSAGFDGDVFDIGGGSAYNRYLSIYNGLVNVSSPMEIDMELGVVGGEFAITADILMTETIPADDYRISFILTYYYDASYNSTVVRYAEEDFTLTSAGSTEQFQQVFTMDPTWDVANIWEWDFDGDGTFDSTQENPYHLYTEPGVYDVTLRIEVDGEFAETTSTNCITATDGSSVSGSLSGAWVSNFSPYTISGDIEIAEGDELMINPDVELIFADDVQFTVNGLLTADASDSRNDPIIFTSDSSWNGIRFFNTMEDNVLNNCEISNASVSAIKVEGDSKVDVIGCKIFDNNSTSLASIEIVGSDNVLITQNIIANNTSTSNAAGIACTASSVEITNNIIVNNTGQWGAFSFKNDSNAIMINNTIANNLSTNTTPYMMFLLNSVPVITNSIIIDNSEIYFPQSTPEITYSCVTGGFTGEGNIDADPLFAAPTTGDGTGYDGIVADWSLQAGSLCINAGNPDAMYNDVDGSRNDMGAYGGPTPYELEPTSSDDNTVNVVAINSISVYPNPFNPTANIALSINENDLQQPVSVEIFNIKGQLVKTIVNNEIVQITNFVWNGKDNNGISTSSGMYFVKMKTATSEVSKKMLLIK
;
A
#
# COMPACT_ATOMS: atom_id res chain seq x y z
N MET A 1 42.86 -10.55 26.58
CA MET A 1 42.51 -9.65 25.47
C MET A 1 41.57 -10.43 24.57
N SER A 2 40.34 -10.60 25.02
CA SER A 2 39.27 -11.27 24.30
C SER A 2 38.69 -10.29 23.28
N GLN A 3 38.65 -10.74 22.02
CA GLN A 3 37.77 -10.20 20.99
C GLN A 3 36.33 -10.41 21.45
N ASN A 4 35.56 -9.33 21.50
CA ASN A 4 34.11 -9.24 21.24
C ASN A 4 33.63 -7.86 21.71
N GLN A 5 33.74 -6.86 20.84
CA GLN A 5 33.01 -5.59 20.93
C GLN A 5 32.72 -5.13 19.51
N ASP A 6 31.89 -5.88 18.79
CA ASP A 6 31.71 -5.68 17.34
C ASP A 6 30.44 -4.91 16.94
N TYR A 7 29.53 -4.53 17.86
CA TYR A 7 28.21 -4.04 17.39
C TYR A 7 27.60 -2.81 18.08
N PHE A 8 28.31 -2.09 18.96
CA PHE A 8 27.76 -0.82 19.45
C PHE A 8 28.85 0.23 19.75
N ILE A 9 28.83 1.34 19.00
CA ILE A 9 29.63 2.53 19.27
C ILE A 9 28.65 3.67 19.53
N PRO A 10 28.49 4.14 20.78
CA PRO A 10 27.69 5.33 21.04
C PRO A 10 28.31 6.50 20.28
N MET A 11 27.51 7.18 19.48
CA MET A 11 27.92 8.28 18.59
C MET A 11 28.93 9.23 19.27
N ILE A 12 30.05 9.46 18.60
CA ILE A 12 31.16 10.32 19.08
C ILE A 12 31.34 11.45 18.06
N TRP A 13 31.27 12.71 18.51
CA TRP A 13 31.93 13.80 17.82
C TRP A 13 32.62 14.78 18.78
N GLU A 14 33.74 15.35 18.34
CA GLU A 14 34.45 16.47 18.95
C GLU A 14 34.45 17.62 17.93
N GLY A 15 33.80 18.73 18.30
CA GLY A 15 33.83 20.00 17.57
C GLY A 15 33.43 21.15 18.49
N ASP A 16 34.14 22.28 18.38
CA ASP A 16 33.89 23.54 19.11
C ASP A 16 33.88 23.47 20.64
N ASN A 17 34.93 22.89 21.25
CA ASN A 17 35.16 22.80 22.71
C ASN A 17 34.19 21.91 23.51
N HIS A 18 33.33 21.13 22.86
CA HIS A 18 32.43 20.19 23.54
C HIS A 18 32.91 18.76 23.31
N THR A 19 33.01 17.97 24.40
CA THR A 19 33.49 16.58 24.34
C THR A 19 32.41 15.64 24.88
N SER A 20 32.07 14.62 24.09
CA SER A 20 31.31 13.47 24.59
C SER A 20 32.04 12.82 25.78
N PRO A 21 31.34 12.31 26.81
CA PRO A 21 31.99 11.62 27.93
C PRO A 21 33.01 10.56 27.47
N ASN A 22 34.18 10.45 28.10
CA ASN A 22 35.23 9.48 27.75
C ASN A 22 35.83 9.58 26.32
N TYR A 23 35.64 10.70 25.61
CA TYR A 23 36.17 10.92 24.25
C TYR A 23 37.64 10.48 24.05
N SER A 24 38.55 10.95 24.92
CA SER A 24 40.00 10.69 24.77
C SER A 24 40.40 9.23 24.96
N ASN A 25 39.66 8.45 25.74
CA ASN A 25 39.95 7.03 25.95
C ASN A 25 39.50 6.20 24.74
N ARG A 26 38.32 6.51 24.18
CA ARG A 26 37.75 5.82 23.02
C ARG A 26 38.55 6.08 21.73
N GLY A 27 39.03 7.31 21.52
CA GLY A 27 39.91 7.62 20.38
C GLY A 27 41.19 6.78 20.36
N ASN A 28 41.76 6.49 21.53
CA ASN A 28 42.95 5.63 21.67
C ASN A 28 42.63 4.13 21.51
N GLU A 29 41.44 3.67 21.92
CA GLU A 29 41.03 2.27 21.80
C GLU A 29 40.76 1.87 20.34
N TYR A 30 40.11 2.73 19.55
CA TYR A 30 39.74 2.41 18.18
C TYR A 30 40.81 2.80 17.14
N GLY A 31 41.80 3.61 17.51
CA GLY A 31 42.86 4.05 16.59
C GLY A 31 42.36 4.92 15.42
N LEU A 32 41.22 5.59 15.60
CA LEU A 32 40.54 6.37 14.56
C LEU A 32 40.49 7.86 14.96
N TYR A 33 40.73 8.73 13.98
CA TYR A 33 40.46 10.16 14.05
C TYR A 33 39.20 10.47 13.23
N TYR A 34 38.22 11.15 13.81
CA TYR A 34 36.93 11.56 13.21
C TYR A 34 35.98 10.39 12.87
N LEU A 35 35.11 10.02 13.82
CA LEU A 35 34.10 8.97 13.70
C LEU A 35 32.82 9.46 13.00
N PRO A 36 31.97 8.55 12.46
CA PRO A 36 30.75 8.91 11.74
C PRO A 36 29.64 9.44 12.65
N SER A 37 28.81 10.33 12.12
CA SER A 37 27.57 10.83 12.72
C SER A 37 26.36 10.54 11.82
N ALA A 38 25.20 10.21 12.39
CA ALA A 38 23.94 10.11 11.64
C ALA A 38 23.10 11.38 11.79
N GLY A 39 22.23 11.66 10.82
CA GLY A 39 21.15 12.65 10.96
C GLY A 39 20.17 12.27 12.07
N PHE A 40 19.40 13.26 12.57
CA PHE A 40 18.17 12.95 13.30
C PHE A 40 17.16 12.31 12.32
N ASP A 41 16.20 11.51 12.81
CA ASP A 41 15.27 10.67 12.01
C ASP A 41 15.86 9.47 11.24
N GLY A 42 17.09 9.06 11.57
CA GLY A 42 17.67 7.82 11.01
C GLY A 42 18.03 7.92 9.53
N ASP A 43 18.04 9.13 8.96
CA ASP A 43 18.48 9.35 7.60
C ASP A 43 20.02 9.15 7.48
N VAL A 44 20.39 8.17 6.66
CA VAL A 44 21.78 7.78 6.36
C VAL A 44 22.36 8.53 5.15
N PHE A 45 21.58 9.37 4.47
CA PHE A 45 22.01 10.10 3.29
C PHE A 45 22.98 11.25 3.59
N ASP A 46 23.05 11.71 4.85
CA ASP A 46 23.96 12.79 5.27
C ASP A 46 24.86 12.39 6.46
N ILE A 47 25.62 11.30 6.28
CA ILE A 47 26.63 10.86 7.24
C ILE A 47 27.96 11.56 6.96
N GLY A 48 28.35 12.53 7.80
CA GLY A 48 29.73 13.01 7.87
C GLY A 48 30.64 11.98 8.56
N GLY A 49 31.85 11.72 8.03
CA GLY A 49 32.77 10.82 8.77
C GLY A 49 33.98 10.22 8.05
N GLY A 50 34.90 11.05 7.56
CA GLY A 50 36.32 10.68 7.35
C GLY A 50 36.64 9.29 6.75
N SER A 51 37.75 8.69 7.16
CA SER A 51 38.25 7.42 6.57
C SER A 51 37.52 6.15 7.00
N ALA A 52 36.56 6.25 7.93
CA ALA A 52 35.89 5.10 8.52
C ALA A 52 34.53 4.77 7.88
N TYR A 53 33.94 5.70 7.11
CA TYR A 53 32.62 5.56 6.48
C TYR A 53 32.41 4.23 5.74
N ASN A 54 33.33 3.86 4.84
CA ASN A 54 33.22 2.63 4.05
C ASN A 54 33.21 1.34 4.90
N ARG A 55 33.86 1.35 6.06
CA ARG A 55 33.86 0.19 6.97
C ARG A 55 32.49 0.03 7.64
N TYR A 56 31.87 1.13 8.05
CA TYR A 56 30.57 1.09 8.74
C TYR A 56 29.41 0.81 7.80
N LEU A 57 29.39 1.43 6.61
CA LEU A 57 28.34 1.20 5.62
C LEU A 57 28.22 -0.28 5.24
N SER A 58 29.36 -0.99 5.12
CA SER A 58 29.37 -2.43 4.85
C SER A 58 28.82 -3.28 6.00
N ILE A 59 28.98 -2.86 7.26
CA ILE A 59 28.44 -3.57 8.42
C ILE A 59 26.95 -3.28 8.55
N TYR A 60 26.55 -2.01 8.42
CA TYR A 60 25.15 -1.58 8.43
C TYR A 60 24.32 -2.30 7.36
N ASN A 61 24.77 -2.31 6.09
CA ASN A 61 24.07 -3.02 5.01
C ASN A 61 23.99 -4.54 5.24
N GLY A 62 24.88 -5.10 6.07
CA GLY A 62 24.82 -6.50 6.49
C GLY A 62 23.85 -6.77 7.64
N LEU A 63 23.44 -5.74 8.38
CA LEU A 63 22.56 -5.83 9.55
C LEU A 63 21.15 -5.29 9.28
N VAL A 64 20.97 -4.37 8.32
CA VAL A 64 19.67 -3.72 8.05
C VAL A 64 18.56 -4.69 7.64
N ASN A 65 18.92 -5.85 7.09
CA ASN A 65 17.98 -6.92 6.73
C ASN A 65 17.95 -8.06 7.75
N VAL A 66 18.63 -7.92 8.89
CA VAL A 66 18.67 -8.92 9.96
C VAL A 66 17.63 -8.52 10.99
N SER A 67 16.63 -9.38 11.19
CA SER A 67 15.60 -9.16 12.20
C SER A 67 16.23 -9.06 13.61
N SER A 68 15.78 -8.08 14.39
CA SER A 68 16.20 -7.93 15.78
C SER A 68 15.63 -9.08 16.62
N PRO A 69 16.44 -9.72 17.49
CA PRO A 69 15.97 -10.77 18.41
C PRO A 69 15.21 -10.21 19.63
N MET A 70 14.95 -8.91 19.64
CA MET A 70 14.22 -8.19 20.67
C MET A 70 13.39 -7.05 20.04
N GLU A 71 12.18 -6.88 20.55
CA GLU A 71 11.38 -5.67 20.41
C GLU A 71 11.63 -4.82 21.66
N ILE A 72 11.75 -3.50 21.46
CA ILE A 72 11.95 -2.54 22.54
C ILE A 72 10.88 -1.47 22.33
N ASP A 73 9.95 -1.38 23.26
CA ASP A 73 9.08 -0.23 23.38
C ASP A 73 9.72 0.78 24.34
N MET A 74 9.78 2.04 23.95
CA MET A 74 10.48 3.07 24.71
C MET A 74 9.55 4.22 25.01
N GLU A 75 9.45 4.54 26.30
CA GLU A 75 8.72 5.71 26.79
C GLU A 75 9.69 6.70 27.42
N LEU A 76 9.50 7.97 27.11
CA LEU A 76 10.15 9.07 27.79
C LEU A 76 9.15 9.73 28.74
N GLY A 77 9.52 9.86 30.01
CA GLY A 77 8.68 10.50 31.01
C GLY A 77 9.47 11.21 32.10
N VAL A 78 8.77 11.64 33.15
CA VAL A 78 9.36 12.31 34.31
C VAL A 78 9.05 11.53 35.59
N VAL A 79 10.08 11.15 36.34
CA VAL A 79 9.93 10.44 37.62
C VAL A 79 10.63 11.24 38.72
N GLY A 80 9.86 11.78 39.65
CA GLY A 80 10.41 12.58 40.77
C GLY A 80 11.04 13.92 40.34
N GLY A 81 10.67 14.45 39.17
CA GLY A 81 11.21 15.68 38.60
C GLY A 81 12.48 15.49 37.75
N GLU A 82 12.83 14.24 37.43
CA GLU A 82 14.00 13.88 36.61
C GLU A 82 13.55 13.12 35.35
N PHE A 83 14.33 13.14 34.28
CA PHE A 83 14.03 12.39 33.05
C PHE A 83 14.16 10.89 33.29
N ALA A 84 13.13 10.13 32.93
CA ALA A 84 13.16 8.68 32.94
C ALA A 84 12.95 8.14 31.54
N ILE A 85 13.88 7.29 31.08
CA ILE A 85 13.68 6.46 29.90
C ILE A 85 13.29 5.08 30.41
N THR A 86 12.10 4.63 30.04
CA THR A 86 11.62 3.28 30.31
C THR A 86 11.72 2.50 29.01
N ALA A 87 12.31 1.31 29.06
CA ALA A 87 12.42 0.39 27.94
C ALA A 87 11.74 -0.92 28.33
N ASP A 88 10.61 -1.21 27.70
CA ASP A 88 9.94 -2.49 27.80
C ASP A 88 10.50 -3.41 26.73
N ILE A 89 11.32 -4.37 27.17
CA ILE A 89 11.98 -5.29 26.26
C ILE A 89 11.16 -6.56 26.18
N LEU A 90 10.82 -6.95 24.96
CA LEU A 90 10.33 -8.28 24.64
C LEU A 90 11.37 -9.01 23.80
N MET A 91 11.91 -10.11 24.32
CA MET A 91 12.72 -11.01 23.50
C MET A 91 11.84 -11.71 22.47
N THR A 92 12.03 -11.41 21.19
CA THR A 92 11.31 -12.07 20.08
C THR A 92 11.94 -13.41 19.72
N GLU A 93 13.24 -13.56 20.02
CA GLU A 93 14.01 -14.79 19.80
C GLU A 93 14.85 -15.16 21.03
N THR A 94 15.27 -16.43 21.11
CA THR A 94 16.19 -16.89 22.17
C THR A 94 17.62 -16.67 21.69
N ILE A 95 18.37 -15.86 22.42
CA ILE A 95 19.78 -15.60 22.14
C ILE A 95 20.68 -16.41 23.09
N PRO A 96 21.89 -16.81 22.67
CA PRO A 96 22.84 -17.49 23.56
C PRO A 96 23.14 -16.62 24.77
N ALA A 97 23.30 -17.19 25.97
CA ALA A 97 23.77 -16.41 27.10
C ALA A 97 25.18 -15.87 26.83
N ASP A 98 25.32 -14.55 26.84
CA ASP A 98 26.57 -13.80 26.62
C ASP A 98 26.60 -12.55 27.53
N ASP A 99 27.65 -11.74 27.45
CA ASP A 99 27.80 -10.47 28.19
C ASP A 99 27.03 -9.33 27.48
N TYR A 100 25.71 -9.41 27.47
CA TYR A 100 24.85 -8.39 26.88
C TYR A 100 24.59 -7.24 27.85
N ARG A 101 24.35 -6.06 27.27
CA ARG A 101 23.99 -4.85 28.01
C ARG A 101 22.88 -4.11 27.29
N ILE A 102 21.99 -3.49 28.06
CA ILE A 102 21.14 -2.43 27.54
C ILE A 102 21.86 -1.10 27.76
N SER A 103 21.92 -0.28 26.70
CA SER A 103 22.48 1.06 26.75
C SER A 103 21.36 2.10 26.58
N PHE A 104 21.07 2.84 27.64
CA PHE A 104 20.21 4.01 27.59
C PHE A 104 21.05 5.20 27.14
N ILE A 105 20.68 5.85 26.04
CA ILE A 105 21.38 7.01 25.51
C ILE A 105 20.43 8.19 25.47
N LEU A 106 20.78 9.24 26.22
CA LEU A 106 20.10 10.53 26.13
C LEU A 106 20.87 11.44 25.17
N THR A 107 20.23 11.77 24.05
CA THR A 107 20.77 12.70 23.05
C THR A 107 20.11 14.07 23.14
N TYR A 108 20.88 15.11 22.83
CA TYR A 108 20.37 16.47 22.66
C TYR A 108 20.52 16.86 21.19
N TYR A 109 19.40 17.27 20.57
CA TYR A 109 19.42 17.90 19.26
C TYR A 109 19.97 19.32 19.38
N TYR A 110 20.99 19.65 18.58
CA TYR A 110 21.70 20.93 18.70
C TYR A 110 21.24 21.92 17.63
N ASP A 111 21.48 21.62 16.36
CA ASP A 111 20.96 22.36 15.20
C ASP A 111 21.08 21.53 13.91
N ALA A 112 20.54 22.02 12.80
CA ALA A 112 20.54 21.35 11.51
C ALA A 112 21.93 21.13 10.88
N SER A 113 22.98 21.80 11.39
CA SER A 113 24.38 21.59 10.97
C SER A 113 25.14 20.63 11.91
N TYR A 114 24.62 20.39 13.11
CA TYR A 114 25.28 19.64 14.20
C TYR A 114 24.49 18.37 14.60
N ASN A 115 23.28 18.18 14.05
CA ASN A 115 22.35 17.09 14.33
C ASN A 115 22.12 16.90 15.83
N SER A 116 22.74 15.88 16.43
CA SER A 116 22.58 15.54 17.84
C SER A 116 23.89 15.12 18.50
N THR A 117 23.96 15.26 19.83
CA THR A 117 25.09 14.80 20.64
C THR A 117 24.63 13.97 21.83
N VAL A 118 25.41 12.96 22.21
CA VAL A 118 25.15 12.15 23.42
C VAL A 118 25.49 12.96 24.66
N VAL A 119 24.47 13.24 25.48
CA VAL A 119 24.59 14.07 26.67
C VAL A 119 24.87 13.21 27.90
N ARG A 120 24.13 12.10 28.02
CA ARG A 120 24.27 11.09 29.07
C ARG A 120 24.05 9.73 28.46
N TYR A 121 24.66 8.73 29.07
CA TYR A 121 24.33 7.34 28.81
C TYR A 121 24.47 6.56 30.11
N ALA A 122 23.80 5.43 30.16
CA ALA A 122 23.91 4.47 31.22
C ALA A 122 23.78 3.07 30.63
N GLU A 123 24.45 2.12 31.27
CA GLU A 123 24.41 0.72 30.87
C GLU A 123 23.95 -0.11 32.07
N GLU A 124 23.14 -1.12 31.78
CA GLU A 124 22.77 -2.15 32.73
C GLU A 124 22.99 -3.52 32.11
N ASP A 125 23.38 -4.50 32.94
CA ASP A 125 23.56 -5.89 32.51
C ASP A 125 22.24 -6.44 32.00
N PHE A 126 22.26 -6.96 30.78
CA PHE A 126 21.09 -7.54 30.14
C PHE A 126 21.18 -9.07 30.23
N THR A 127 20.37 -9.66 31.11
CA THR A 127 20.40 -11.11 31.34
C THR A 127 19.29 -11.87 30.62
N LEU A 128 18.41 -11.13 29.95
CA LEU A 128 17.23 -11.63 29.25
C LEU A 128 17.65 -12.32 27.95
N THR A 129 17.54 -13.64 27.91
CA THR A 129 18.07 -14.46 26.80
C THR A 129 17.01 -15.34 26.15
N SER A 130 15.83 -15.46 26.76
CA SER A 130 14.80 -16.42 26.35
C SER A 130 13.71 -15.76 25.53
N ALA A 131 13.27 -16.37 24.42
CA ALA A 131 12.14 -15.84 23.66
C ALA A 131 10.88 -15.74 24.55
N GLY A 132 10.19 -14.61 24.46
CA GLY A 132 8.98 -14.31 25.21
C GLY A 132 9.21 -13.85 26.65
N SER A 133 10.45 -13.85 27.15
CA SER A 133 10.72 -13.17 28.42
C SER A 133 10.67 -11.66 28.19
N THR A 134 9.99 -10.98 29.09
CA THR A 134 9.87 -9.54 29.13
C THR A 134 10.57 -9.01 30.37
N GLU A 135 11.26 -7.91 30.25
CA GLU A 135 11.81 -7.18 31.39
C GLU A 135 11.73 -5.69 31.08
N GLN A 136 11.25 -4.93 32.07
CA GLN A 136 11.26 -3.49 32.00
C GLN A 136 12.56 -3.00 32.61
N PHE A 137 13.30 -2.20 31.84
CA PHE A 137 14.46 -1.49 32.33
C PHE A 137 14.11 0.00 32.39
N GLN A 138 14.49 0.65 33.48
CA GLN A 138 14.26 2.08 33.63
C GLN A 138 15.54 2.75 34.05
N GLN A 139 15.90 3.82 33.34
CA GLN A 139 17.03 4.64 33.72
C GLN A 139 16.67 6.11 33.84
N VAL A 140 17.01 6.67 35.00
CA VAL A 140 16.74 8.06 35.36
C VAL A 140 17.99 8.91 35.12
N PHE A 141 17.84 9.97 34.35
CA PHE A 141 18.85 10.98 34.10
C PHE A 141 18.48 12.28 34.80
N THR A 142 19.44 12.85 35.53
CA THR A 142 19.24 14.16 36.13
C THR A 142 18.98 15.21 35.05
N MET A 143 17.86 15.93 35.18
CA MET A 143 17.43 16.98 34.27
C MET A 143 18.32 18.21 34.47
N ASP A 144 18.88 18.73 33.37
CA ASP A 144 19.54 20.02 33.44
C ASP A 144 18.47 21.11 33.60
N PRO A 145 18.55 21.99 34.62
CA PRO A 145 17.59 23.07 34.82
C PRO A 145 17.48 24.05 33.65
N THR A 146 18.37 23.96 32.66
CA THR A 146 18.36 24.77 31.45
C THR A 146 17.65 24.13 30.25
N TRP A 147 17.18 22.87 30.38
CA TRP A 147 16.44 22.17 29.33
C TRP A 147 14.97 22.61 29.28
N ASP A 148 14.45 22.85 28.08
CA ASP A 148 13.05 23.19 27.84
C ASP A 148 12.24 21.91 27.62
N VAL A 149 11.55 21.45 28.68
CA VAL A 149 10.76 20.22 28.69
C VAL A 149 9.24 20.49 28.69
N ALA A 150 8.85 21.73 28.43
CA ALA A 150 7.50 22.25 28.71
C ALA A 150 6.41 21.82 27.71
N ASN A 151 6.52 20.68 27.02
CA ASN A 151 5.55 20.27 25.99
C ASN A 151 5.42 18.73 25.88
N ILE A 152 4.84 18.06 26.88
CA ILE A 152 4.35 16.68 26.71
C ILE A 152 2.86 16.75 26.40
N TRP A 153 2.43 16.16 25.28
CA TRP A 153 1.03 16.06 24.87
C TRP A 153 0.38 14.86 25.55
N GLU A 154 -0.89 14.97 25.90
CA GLU A 154 -1.71 13.88 26.44
C GLU A 154 -3.11 14.01 25.84
N TRP A 155 -3.51 13.04 25.04
CA TRP A 155 -4.78 13.03 24.30
C TRP A 155 -5.76 12.05 24.92
N ASP A 156 -7.02 12.44 25.07
CA ASP A 156 -8.17 11.61 25.41
C ASP A 156 -9.18 11.75 24.26
N PHE A 157 -9.36 10.68 23.47
CA PHE A 157 -10.12 10.72 22.22
C PHE A 157 -11.60 10.37 22.40
N ASP A 158 -11.94 9.58 23.42
CA ASP A 158 -13.30 9.12 23.64
C ASP A 158 -14.03 9.87 24.77
N GLY A 159 -13.31 10.75 25.46
CA GLY A 159 -13.83 11.58 26.54
C GLY A 159 -14.11 10.78 27.80
N ASP A 160 -13.52 9.60 27.97
CA ASP A 160 -13.72 8.75 29.14
C ASP A 160 -12.90 9.20 30.37
N GLY A 161 -11.98 10.16 30.18
CA GLY A 161 -11.08 10.70 31.20
C GLY A 161 -9.76 9.95 31.36
N THR A 162 -9.50 8.98 30.50
CA THR A 162 -8.23 8.26 30.33
C THR A 162 -7.50 8.83 29.13
N PHE A 163 -6.20 9.09 29.27
CA PHE A 163 -5.40 9.54 28.13
C PHE A 163 -4.89 8.34 27.31
N ASP A 164 -5.19 8.38 26.02
CA ASP A 164 -4.93 7.36 25.01
C ASP A 164 -3.57 7.50 24.31
N SER A 165 -3.02 8.72 24.22
CA SER A 165 -1.76 8.96 23.49
C SER A 165 -0.97 10.14 24.02
N THR A 166 0.36 10.09 23.88
CA THR A 166 1.29 11.18 24.22
C THR A 166 2.02 11.80 23.03
N GLN A 167 1.67 11.38 21.81
CA GLN A 167 2.27 11.93 20.58
C GLN A 167 1.74 13.33 20.29
N GLU A 168 2.57 14.19 19.69
CA GLU A 168 2.14 15.53 19.25
C GLU A 168 1.03 15.44 18.19
N ASN A 169 1.16 14.49 17.25
CA ASN A 169 0.21 14.26 16.15
C ASN A 169 -0.23 12.78 16.11
N PRO A 170 -1.17 12.36 16.99
CA PRO A 170 -1.59 10.98 17.11
C PRO A 170 -2.68 10.57 16.11
N TYR A 171 -2.82 9.26 15.84
CA TYR A 171 -3.96 8.67 15.13
C TYR A 171 -4.81 7.83 16.09
N HIS A 172 -6.14 7.88 15.95
CA HIS A 172 -7.08 7.09 16.76
C HIS A 172 -8.22 6.53 15.89
N LEU A 173 -8.55 5.24 16.09
CA LEU A 173 -9.64 4.55 15.38
C LEU A 173 -10.86 4.39 16.30
N TYR A 174 -11.95 5.04 15.95
CA TYR A 174 -13.24 4.89 16.63
C TYR A 174 -13.95 3.63 16.12
N THR A 175 -14.00 2.58 16.94
CA THR A 175 -14.61 1.30 16.55
C THR A 175 -16.10 1.21 16.81
N GLU A 176 -16.68 2.19 17.50
CA GLU A 176 -18.11 2.26 17.76
C GLU A 176 -18.70 3.52 17.10
N PRO A 177 -19.89 3.43 16.49
CA PRO A 177 -20.58 4.61 15.97
C PRO A 177 -20.93 5.55 17.12
N GLY A 178 -20.67 6.84 16.95
CA GLY A 178 -20.83 7.79 18.04
C GLY A 178 -20.38 9.20 17.68
N VAL A 179 -20.66 10.13 18.59
CA VAL A 179 -20.12 11.49 18.54
C VAL A 179 -19.19 11.64 19.74
N TYR A 180 -17.95 12.03 19.49
CA TYR A 180 -16.88 12.04 20.49
C TYR A 180 -16.37 13.45 20.74
N ASP A 181 -16.01 13.70 22.01
CA ASP A 181 -15.27 14.86 22.46
C ASP A 181 -13.79 14.47 22.53
N VAL A 182 -12.90 15.30 21.98
CA VAL A 182 -11.45 15.07 22.07
C VAL A 182 -10.83 16.09 23.00
N THR A 183 -10.08 15.62 23.99
CA THR A 183 -9.37 16.45 24.96
C THR A 183 -7.86 16.35 24.75
N LEU A 184 -7.21 17.51 24.60
CA LEU A 184 -5.75 17.63 24.67
C LEU A 184 -5.36 18.26 25.99
N ARG A 185 -4.44 17.62 26.70
CA ARG A 185 -3.73 18.14 27.86
C ARG A 185 -2.25 18.32 27.53
N ILE A 186 -1.69 19.43 28.00
CA ILE A 186 -0.25 19.68 27.97
C ILE A 186 0.22 20.12 29.35
N GLU A 187 1.44 19.73 29.73
CA GLU A 187 2.11 20.25 30.93
C GLU A 187 3.00 21.44 30.57
N VAL A 188 2.71 22.61 31.14
CA VAL A 188 3.49 23.85 30.96
C VAL A 188 3.93 24.36 32.32
N ASP A 189 5.24 24.45 32.54
CA ASP A 189 5.85 24.94 33.80
C ASP A 189 5.36 24.23 35.08
N GLY A 190 5.00 22.94 34.99
CA GLY A 190 4.49 22.16 36.12
C GLY A 190 3.00 22.35 36.42
N GLU A 191 2.27 23.04 35.54
CA GLU A 191 0.80 23.13 35.57
C GLU A 191 0.23 22.54 34.28
N PHE A 192 -0.89 21.81 34.41
CA PHE A 192 -1.60 21.26 33.25
C PHE A 192 -2.54 22.31 32.65
N ALA A 193 -2.48 22.45 31.33
CA ALA A 193 -3.48 23.15 30.53
C ALA A 193 -4.24 22.12 29.69
N GLU A 194 -5.57 22.16 29.74
CA GLU A 194 -6.46 21.25 29.02
C GLU A 194 -7.40 22.04 28.10
N THR A 195 -7.67 21.51 26.91
CA THR A 195 -8.72 21.98 26.01
C THR A 195 -9.50 20.80 25.46
N THR A 196 -10.83 20.94 25.39
CA THR A 196 -11.73 19.93 24.82
C THR A 196 -12.43 20.50 23.61
N SER A 197 -12.35 19.79 22.49
CA SER A 197 -13.15 20.05 21.31
C SER A 197 -14.39 19.17 21.39
N THR A 198 -15.56 19.78 21.58
CA THR A 198 -16.80 19.04 21.85
C THR A 198 -17.50 18.63 20.55
N ASN A 199 -17.98 17.40 20.47
CA ASN A 199 -18.66 16.79 19.33
C ASN A 199 -17.87 16.95 18.02
N CYS A 200 -16.54 16.88 18.11
CA CYS A 200 -15.67 17.18 16.98
C CYS A 200 -15.49 15.98 16.05
N ILE A 201 -15.71 14.76 16.54
CA ILE A 201 -15.65 13.54 15.74
C ILE A 201 -17.03 12.90 15.69
N THR A 202 -17.43 12.43 14.50
CA THR A 202 -18.61 11.58 14.30
C THR A 202 -18.18 10.29 13.61
N ALA A 203 -18.22 9.18 14.33
CA ALA A 203 -18.02 7.84 13.77
C ALA A 203 -19.37 7.26 13.31
N THR A 204 -19.42 6.64 12.14
CA THR A 204 -20.65 6.10 11.55
C THR A 204 -20.53 4.60 11.27
N ASP A 205 -21.66 3.89 11.26
CA ASP A 205 -21.72 2.43 11.09
C ASP A 205 -21.69 1.95 9.63
N GLY A 206 -21.25 2.80 8.69
CA GLY A 206 -21.17 2.50 7.26
C GLY A 206 -22.52 2.31 6.55
N SER A 207 -23.65 2.31 7.26
CA SER A 207 -24.95 1.88 6.72
C SER A 207 -25.64 2.91 5.82
N SER A 208 -25.26 4.19 5.90
CA SER A 208 -25.78 5.27 5.06
C SER A 208 -24.86 6.49 5.12
N VAL A 209 -23.93 6.58 4.18
CA VAL A 209 -22.92 7.65 4.11
C VAL A 209 -23.33 8.70 3.08
N SER A 210 -23.10 9.98 3.37
CA SER A 210 -23.26 11.13 2.47
C SER A 210 -22.57 12.36 3.07
N GLY A 211 -22.24 13.36 2.24
CA GLY A 211 -21.66 14.63 2.67
C GLY A 211 -20.12 14.61 2.73
N SER A 212 -19.56 15.56 3.47
CA SER A 212 -18.11 15.70 3.61
C SER A 212 -17.51 14.56 4.44
N LEU A 213 -16.36 14.05 4.02
CA LEU A 213 -15.65 12.91 4.59
C LEU A 213 -14.21 13.26 4.94
N SER A 214 -13.73 12.65 6.03
CA SER A 214 -12.31 12.58 6.40
C SER A 214 -12.07 11.36 7.30
N GLY A 215 -10.81 11.03 7.56
CA GLY A 215 -10.41 9.95 8.48
C GLY A 215 -10.05 8.65 7.75
N ALA A 216 -10.37 7.50 8.35
CA ALA A 216 -10.00 6.18 7.81
C ALA A 216 -11.20 5.24 7.75
N TRP A 217 -11.35 4.51 6.64
CA TRP A 217 -12.36 3.48 6.44
C TRP A 217 -11.73 2.10 6.51
N VAL A 218 -12.37 1.18 7.22
CA VAL A 218 -11.85 -0.14 7.56
C VAL A 218 -12.87 -1.23 7.25
N SER A 219 -12.38 -2.42 6.91
CA SER A 219 -13.22 -3.52 6.43
C SER A 219 -14.27 -4.00 7.44
N ASN A 220 -14.10 -3.74 8.74
CA ASN A 220 -15.08 -4.09 9.79
C ASN A 220 -16.46 -3.48 9.57
N PHE A 221 -16.54 -2.33 8.89
CA PHE A 221 -17.79 -1.63 8.60
C PHE A 221 -18.19 -1.75 7.13
N SER A 222 -17.48 -2.58 6.37
CA SER A 222 -17.80 -2.87 4.99
C SER A 222 -19.02 -3.81 4.89
N PRO A 223 -19.91 -3.65 3.89
CA PRO A 223 -19.90 -2.59 2.87
C PRO A 223 -20.37 -1.23 3.41
N TYR A 224 -19.69 -0.17 2.98
CA TYR A 224 -20.15 1.20 3.16
C TYR A 224 -21.21 1.52 2.11
N THR A 225 -22.43 1.79 2.54
CA THR A 225 -23.54 2.15 1.64
C THR A 225 -23.56 3.67 1.45
N ILE A 226 -23.25 4.13 0.23
CA ILE A 226 -23.18 5.55 -0.10
C ILE A 226 -24.54 6.01 -0.65
N SER A 227 -25.30 6.65 0.23
CA SER A 227 -26.71 7.02 0.02
C SER A 227 -26.92 8.38 -0.66
N GLY A 228 -25.86 9.19 -0.74
CA GLY A 228 -25.85 10.50 -1.39
C GLY A 228 -24.42 10.92 -1.67
N ASP A 229 -24.24 12.02 -2.41
CA ASP A 229 -22.91 12.51 -2.79
C ASP A 229 -21.97 12.62 -1.59
N ILE A 230 -20.73 12.17 -1.79
CA ILE A 230 -19.66 12.27 -0.79
C ILE A 230 -18.53 13.13 -1.33
N GLU A 231 -17.87 13.84 -0.42
CA GLU A 231 -16.80 14.79 -0.76
C GLU A 231 -15.65 14.73 0.23
N ILE A 232 -14.41 14.64 -0.24
CA ILE A 232 -13.25 15.01 0.58
C ILE A 232 -12.94 16.47 0.27
N ALA A 233 -13.15 17.36 1.23
CA ALA A 233 -12.95 18.79 1.02
C ALA A 233 -11.45 19.15 0.94
N GLU A 234 -11.14 20.34 0.42
CA GLU A 234 -9.77 20.85 0.41
C GLU A 234 -9.19 20.90 1.83
N GLY A 235 -8.02 20.29 2.03
CA GLY A 235 -7.36 20.18 3.34
C GLY A 235 -7.81 18.99 4.19
N ASP A 236 -8.84 18.25 3.77
CA ASP A 236 -9.23 16.99 4.40
C ASP A 236 -8.54 15.80 3.73
N GLU A 237 -8.36 14.72 4.51
CA GLU A 237 -7.81 13.45 4.04
C GLU A 237 -8.78 12.31 4.36
N LEU A 238 -8.95 11.39 3.40
CA LEU A 238 -9.59 10.10 3.61
C LEU A 238 -8.65 8.96 3.21
N MET A 239 -8.40 8.07 4.14
CA MET A 239 -7.75 6.79 3.93
C MET A 239 -8.79 5.68 3.79
N ILE A 240 -8.67 4.84 2.77
CA ILE A 240 -9.50 3.65 2.60
C ILE A 240 -8.58 2.44 2.62
N ASN A 241 -8.75 1.59 3.64
CA ASN A 241 -7.91 0.41 3.85
C ASN A 241 -8.31 -0.76 2.94
N PRO A 242 -7.41 -1.76 2.75
CA PRO A 242 -7.73 -2.98 2.01
C PRO A 242 -9.01 -3.67 2.48
N ASP A 243 -9.65 -4.44 1.59
CA ASP A 243 -10.90 -5.19 1.85
C ASP A 243 -12.12 -4.30 2.19
N VAL A 244 -12.08 -3.01 1.82
CA VAL A 244 -13.22 -2.10 1.97
C VAL A 244 -14.02 -2.04 0.68
N GLU A 245 -15.29 -2.42 0.77
CA GLU A 245 -16.31 -2.26 -0.26
C GLU A 245 -17.17 -1.01 -0.01
N LEU A 246 -17.35 -0.22 -1.07
CA LEU A 246 -18.24 0.94 -1.17
C LEU A 246 -19.33 0.65 -2.21
N ILE A 247 -20.59 0.68 -1.79
CA ILE A 247 -21.76 0.45 -2.65
C ILE A 247 -22.52 1.77 -2.80
N PHE A 248 -22.45 2.36 -3.99
CA PHE A 248 -23.08 3.63 -4.32
C PHE A 248 -24.52 3.46 -4.80
N ALA A 249 -25.42 4.31 -4.31
CA ALA A 249 -26.77 4.45 -4.86
C ALA A 249 -26.77 5.13 -6.24
N ASP A 250 -27.90 5.04 -6.95
CA ASP A 250 -28.11 5.66 -8.27
C ASP A 250 -27.70 7.14 -8.29
N ASP A 251 -26.96 7.53 -9.32
CA ASP A 251 -26.55 8.91 -9.60
C ASP A 251 -25.72 9.59 -8.50
N VAL A 252 -25.14 8.83 -7.55
CA VAL A 252 -24.26 9.37 -6.51
C VAL A 252 -22.84 9.59 -7.05
N GLN A 253 -22.22 10.73 -6.73
CA GLN A 253 -20.83 11.04 -7.07
C GLN A 253 -19.92 11.02 -5.83
N PHE A 254 -18.69 10.54 -6.01
CA PHE A 254 -17.61 10.77 -5.06
C PHE A 254 -16.69 11.88 -5.56
N THR A 255 -16.67 13.02 -4.89
CA THR A 255 -15.79 14.15 -5.23
C THR A 255 -14.58 14.20 -4.30
N VAL A 256 -13.40 14.44 -4.86
CA VAL A 256 -12.15 14.58 -4.13
C VAL A 256 -11.55 15.95 -4.48
N ASN A 257 -11.58 16.85 -3.50
CA ASN A 257 -10.91 18.16 -3.54
C ASN A 257 -9.69 18.19 -2.59
N GLY A 258 -9.60 17.27 -1.63
CA GLY A 258 -8.45 17.07 -0.74
C GLY A 258 -7.60 15.85 -1.13
N LEU A 259 -7.23 15.04 -0.13
CA LEU A 259 -6.38 13.85 -0.30
C LEU A 259 -7.20 12.55 -0.11
N LEU A 260 -7.20 11.70 -1.12
CA LEU A 260 -7.69 10.32 -1.05
C LEU A 260 -6.49 9.36 -1.15
N THR A 261 -6.35 8.51 -0.13
CA THR A 261 -5.42 7.38 -0.10
C THR A 261 -6.21 6.08 -0.04
N ALA A 262 -6.54 5.50 -1.19
CA ALA A 262 -7.12 4.17 -1.28
C ALA A 262 -6.03 3.19 -1.73
N ASP A 263 -5.31 2.60 -0.78
CA ASP A 263 -4.12 1.79 -1.05
C ASP A 263 -4.25 0.37 -0.48
N ALA A 264 -4.36 -0.62 -1.37
CA ALA A 264 -4.35 -2.04 -1.05
C ALA A 264 -3.10 -2.79 -1.57
N SER A 265 -1.95 -2.10 -1.66
CA SER A 265 -0.67 -2.68 -2.09
C SER A 265 -0.19 -3.85 -1.21
N ASP A 266 -0.44 -3.79 0.10
CA ASP A 266 -0.04 -4.84 1.05
C ASP A 266 -0.92 -6.10 0.99
N SER A 267 -2.08 -6.06 0.30
CA SER A 267 -2.96 -7.21 0.12
C SER A 267 -3.54 -7.32 -1.29
N ARG A 268 -2.76 -7.90 -2.21
CA ARG A 268 -3.17 -8.14 -3.61
C ARG A 268 -4.47 -8.91 -3.80
N ASN A 269 -4.87 -9.72 -2.82
CA ASN A 269 -6.10 -10.53 -2.89
C ASN A 269 -7.32 -9.86 -2.25
N ASP A 270 -7.14 -8.74 -1.55
CA ASP A 270 -8.19 -8.08 -0.80
C ASP A 270 -8.31 -6.61 -1.30
N PRO A 271 -8.80 -6.38 -2.54
CA PRO A 271 -8.84 -5.07 -3.17
C PRO A 271 -9.86 -4.13 -2.50
N ILE A 272 -9.72 -2.83 -2.75
CA ILE A 272 -10.75 -1.84 -2.38
C ILE A 272 -11.79 -1.78 -3.50
N ILE A 273 -13.06 -1.97 -3.18
CA ILE A 273 -14.13 -2.10 -4.18
C ILE A 273 -14.99 -0.83 -4.19
N PHE A 274 -15.11 -0.19 -5.36
CA PHE A 274 -16.05 0.90 -5.64
C PHE A 274 -17.06 0.43 -6.68
N THR A 275 -18.31 0.20 -6.26
CA THR A 275 -19.33 -0.35 -7.15
C THR A 275 -20.73 0.17 -6.84
N SER A 276 -21.71 -0.25 -7.64
CA SER A 276 -23.12 0.02 -7.45
C SER A 276 -23.95 -1.17 -7.91
N ASP A 277 -25.07 -1.44 -7.25
CA ASP A 277 -26.06 -2.42 -7.69
C ASP A 277 -26.75 -2.03 -9.02
N SER A 278 -26.66 -0.74 -9.38
CA SER A 278 -27.34 -0.13 -10.52
C SER A 278 -26.36 0.69 -11.35
N SER A 279 -26.05 1.90 -10.90
CA SER A 279 -25.02 2.78 -11.47
C SER A 279 -24.71 3.94 -10.54
N TRP A 280 -23.53 4.54 -10.70
CA TRP A 280 -23.11 5.73 -9.95
C TRP A 280 -22.28 6.66 -10.85
N ASN A 281 -22.02 7.89 -10.41
CA ASN A 281 -21.33 8.89 -11.22
C ASN A 281 -19.79 8.81 -11.18
N GLY A 282 -19.25 7.82 -10.47
CA GLY A 282 -17.81 7.59 -10.35
C GLY A 282 -17.09 8.54 -9.40
N ILE A 283 -15.76 8.46 -9.43
CA ILE A 283 -14.85 9.29 -8.61
C ILE A 283 -14.37 10.48 -9.43
N ARG A 284 -14.47 11.68 -8.86
CA ARG A 284 -14.09 12.95 -9.49
C ARG A 284 -13.05 13.68 -8.65
N PHE A 285 -11.81 13.73 -9.14
CA PHE A 285 -10.72 14.53 -8.59
C PHE A 285 -10.74 15.93 -9.23
N PHE A 286 -10.79 16.98 -8.41
CA PHE A 286 -10.90 18.37 -8.89
C PHE A 286 -10.04 19.34 -8.06
N ASN A 287 -9.01 19.92 -8.69
CA ASN A 287 -8.01 20.78 -8.05
C ASN A 287 -7.45 20.23 -6.75
N THR A 288 -7.12 18.93 -6.69
CA THR A 288 -6.64 18.32 -5.44
C THR A 288 -5.31 18.86 -4.96
N MET A 289 -4.37 19.15 -5.88
CA MET A 289 -2.99 19.60 -5.62
C MET A 289 -2.11 18.63 -4.81
N GLU A 290 -2.71 17.69 -4.07
CA GLU A 290 -2.11 16.60 -3.30
C GLU A 290 -1.98 15.31 -4.13
N ASP A 291 -1.04 14.44 -3.74
CA ASP A 291 -0.74 13.18 -4.42
C ASP A 291 -1.77 12.11 -4.03
N ASN A 292 -2.88 12.03 -4.78
CA ASN A 292 -3.96 11.06 -4.52
C ASN A 292 -3.61 9.68 -5.07
N VAL A 293 -4.03 8.61 -4.39
CA VAL A 293 -3.69 7.23 -4.76
C VAL A 293 -4.93 6.36 -4.82
N LEU A 294 -5.07 5.64 -5.94
CA LEU A 294 -5.92 4.47 -6.10
C LEU A 294 -5.02 3.28 -6.44
N ASN A 295 -4.78 2.40 -5.47
CA ASN A 295 -3.88 1.26 -5.63
C ASN A 295 -4.58 -0.06 -5.28
N ASN A 296 -4.60 -0.99 -6.23
CA ASN A 296 -5.29 -2.27 -6.15
C ASN A 296 -6.80 -2.11 -5.83
N CYS A 297 -7.45 -1.21 -6.58
CA CYS A 297 -8.90 -0.97 -6.50
C CYS A 297 -9.67 -1.68 -7.62
N GLU A 298 -10.91 -2.10 -7.34
CA GLU A 298 -11.87 -2.54 -8.34
C GLU A 298 -12.97 -1.48 -8.49
N ILE A 299 -13.11 -0.90 -9.69
CA ILE A 299 -14.03 0.22 -9.96
C ILE A 299 -14.97 -0.17 -11.10
N SER A 300 -16.25 -0.34 -10.77
CA SER A 300 -17.26 -0.86 -11.70
C SER A 300 -18.62 -0.18 -11.63
N ASN A 301 -19.42 -0.33 -12.67
CA ASN A 301 -20.80 0.17 -12.78
C ASN A 301 -20.95 1.71 -12.74
N ALA A 302 -19.92 2.50 -13.06
CA ALA A 302 -20.09 3.94 -13.21
C ALA A 302 -20.84 4.28 -14.51
N SER A 303 -21.76 5.25 -14.48
CA SER A 303 -22.56 5.73 -15.63
C SER A 303 -22.03 7.00 -16.28
N VAL A 304 -21.03 7.65 -15.67
CA VAL A 304 -20.41 8.89 -16.16
C VAL A 304 -18.94 8.67 -16.55
N SER A 305 -18.05 8.51 -15.58
CA SER A 305 -16.64 8.15 -15.75
C SER A 305 -16.26 7.43 -14.48
N ALA A 306 -15.59 6.27 -14.55
CA ALA A 306 -15.17 5.56 -13.33
C ALA A 306 -14.22 6.44 -12.50
N ILE A 307 -13.27 7.06 -13.20
CA ILE A 307 -12.32 8.02 -12.66
C ILE A 307 -12.34 9.26 -13.57
N LYS A 308 -12.56 10.44 -13.00
CA LYS A 308 -12.44 11.72 -13.69
C LYS A 308 -11.42 12.58 -12.97
N VAL A 309 -10.39 13.06 -13.68
CA VAL A 309 -9.33 13.91 -13.14
C VAL A 309 -9.34 15.24 -13.87
N GLU A 310 -9.46 16.35 -13.13
CA GLU A 310 -9.47 17.68 -13.74
C GLU A 310 -8.92 18.78 -12.83
N GLY A 311 -8.57 19.91 -13.46
CA GLY A 311 -8.15 21.12 -12.74
C GLY A 311 -6.80 20.97 -12.07
N ASP A 312 -5.77 20.49 -12.79
CA ASP A 312 -4.41 20.33 -12.24
C ASP A 312 -4.32 19.38 -11.02
N SER A 313 -5.28 18.46 -10.90
CA SER A 313 -5.24 17.39 -9.91
C SER A 313 -4.10 16.40 -10.16
N LYS A 314 -3.62 15.76 -9.09
CA LYS A 314 -2.63 14.68 -9.17
C LYS A 314 -3.22 13.37 -8.68
N VAL A 315 -3.07 12.31 -9.46
CA VAL A 315 -3.65 11.00 -9.15
C VAL A 315 -2.77 9.88 -9.70
N ASP A 316 -2.41 8.94 -8.85
CA ASP A 316 -1.79 7.67 -9.22
C ASP A 316 -2.84 6.57 -9.21
N VAL A 317 -3.02 5.90 -10.35
CA VAL A 317 -3.92 4.76 -10.55
C VAL A 317 -3.06 3.53 -10.83
N ILE A 318 -2.93 2.67 -9.83
CA ILE A 318 -1.95 1.59 -9.78
C ILE A 318 -2.67 0.26 -9.56
N GLY A 319 -2.37 -0.77 -10.35
CA GLY A 319 -2.83 -2.13 -10.03
C GLY A 319 -4.36 -2.32 -10.05
N CYS A 320 -5.13 -1.36 -10.57
CA CYS A 320 -6.58 -1.35 -10.46
C CYS A 320 -7.25 -2.15 -11.58
N LYS A 321 -8.45 -2.69 -11.29
CA LYS A 321 -9.38 -3.20 -12.31
C LYS A 321 -10.49 -2.18 -12.51
N ILE A 322 -10.60 -1.64 -13.71
CA ILE A 322 -11.57 -0.61 -14.07
C ILE A 322 -12.44 -1.17 -15.18
N PHE A 323 -13.65 -1.58 -14.84
CA PHE A 323 -14.46 -2.41 -15.73
C PHE A 323 -15.96 -2.21 -15.65
N ASP A 324 -16.66 -2.60 -16.73
CA ASP A 324 -18.12 -2.51 -16.85
C ASP A 324 -18.69 -1.11 -16.55
N ASN A 325 -17.89 -0.06 -16.77
CA ASN A 325 -18.33 1.32 -16.65
C ASN A 325 -18.96 1.77 -17.97
N ASN A 326 -20.18 2.29 -17.90
CA ASN A 326 -21.06 2.53 -19.05
C ASN A 326 -21.40 4.01 -19.19
N SER A 327 -20.54 4.75 -19.89
CA SER A 327 -20.72 6.18 -20.12
C SER A 327 -21.51 6.49 -21.40
N THR A 328 -22.28 7.56 -21.38
CA THR A 328 -22.83 8.12 -22.63
C THR A 328 -21.85 9.07 -23.31
N SER A 329 -20.98 9.75 -22.57
CA SER A 329 -20.22 10.90 -23.08
C SER A 329 -18.72 10.95 -22.78
N LEU A 330 -18.25 10.24 -21.76
CA LEU A 330 -16.85 10.28 -21.31
C LEU A 330 -16.21 8.90 -21.48
N ALA A 331 -14.89 8.82 -21.32
CA ALA A 331 -14.21 7.55 -21.16
C ALA A 331 -14.39 7.00 -19.74
N SER A 332 -13.94 5.77 -19.49
CA SER A 332 -13.90 5.21 -18.13
C SER A 332 -12.90 5.95 -17.25
N ILE A 333 -11.76 6.34 -17.83
CA ILE A 333 -10.81 7.27 -17.23
C ILE A 333 -10.78 8.53 -18.11
N GLU A 334 -11.26 9.65 -17.58
CA GLU A 334 -11.32 10.94 -18.28
C GLU A 334 -10.40 11.96 -17.59
N ILE A 335 -9.46 12.53 -18.32
CA ILE A 335 -8.46 13.48 -17.82
C ILE A 335 -8.56 14.80 -18.58
N VAL A 336 -8.72 15.91 -17.86
CA VAL A 336 -8.91 17.24 -18.45
C VAL A 336 -8.10 18.30 -17.73
N GLY A 337 -7.05 18.81 -18.39
CA GLY A 337 -6.20 19.86 -17.83
C GLY A 337 -5.39 19.42 -16.61
N SER A 338 -4.93 18.17 -16.57
CA SER A 338 -4.13 17.60 -15.48
C SER A 338 -3.01 16.73 -16.06
N ASP A 339 -1.76 17.13 -15.86
CA ASP A 339 -0.58 16.42 -16.39
C ASP A 339 0.03 15.41 -15.39
N ASN A 340 -0.20 15.60 -14.09
CA ASN A 340 0.35 14.78 -13.01
C ASN A 340 -0.52 13.54 -12.74
N VAL A 341 -0.69 12.70 -13.75
CA VAL A 341 -1.48 11.46 -13.62
C VAL A 341 -0.64 10.28 -14.09
N LEU A 342 -0.46 9.30 -13.19
CA LEU A 342 0.14 8.01 -13.50
C LEU A 342 -0.96 6.95 -13.61
N ILE A 343 -1.00 6.24 -14.73
CA ILE A 343 -1.87 5.07 -14.91
C ILE A 343 -0.96 3.88 -15.16
N THR A 344 -0.76 3.03 -14.16
CA THR A 344 0.16 1.89 -14.28
C THR A 344 -0.37 0.58 -13.74
N GLN A 345 0.01 -0.52 -14.41
CA GLN A 345 -0.32 -1.88 -13.99
C GLN A 345 -1.83 -2.14 -13.82
N ASN A 346 -2.68 -1.45 -14.59
CA ASN A 346 -4.13 -1.60 -14.49
C ASN A 346 -4.67 -2.59 -15.53
N ILE A 347 -5.81 -3.22 -15.21
CA ILE A 347 -6.71 -3.80 -16.21
C ILE A 347 -7.86 -2.82 -16.44
N ILE A 348 -7.96 -2.28 -17.67
CA ILE A 348 -9.05 -1.39 -18.09
C ILE A 348 -9.84 -2.15 -19.15
N ALA A 349 -10.94 -2.78 -18.72
CA ALA A 349 -11.62 -3.77 -19.54
C ALA A 349 -13.13 -3.56 -19.61
N ASN A 350 -13.75 -3.96 -20.71
CA ASN A 350 -15.20 -4.05 -20.82
C ASN A 350 -15.99 -2.75 -20.59
N ASN A 351 -15.34 -1.58 -20.63
CA ASN A 351 -16.03 -0.31 -20.48
C ASN A 351 -16.72 0.09 -21.79
N THR A 352 -17.78 0.91 -21.70
CA THR A 352 -18.48 1.44 -22.87
C THR A 352 -18.58 2.96 -22.87
N SER A 353 -18.50 3.55 -24.07
CA SER A 353 -18.77 4.97 -24.28
C SER A 353 -19.45 5.21 -25.64
N THR A 354 -20.61 5.86 -25.64
CA THR A 354 -21.36 6.07 -26.90
C THR A 354 -20.84 7.24 -27.75
N SER A 355 -20.16 8.22 -27.17
CA SER A 355 -19.64 9.38 -27.89
C SER A 355 -18.17 9.73 -27.60
N ASN A 356 -17.45 8.86 -26.89
CA ASN A 356 -16.02 9.01 -26.65
C ASN A 356 -15.28 7.67 -26.81
N ALA A 357 -13.98 7.65 -26.57
CA ALA A 357 -13.27 6.41 -26.29
C ALA A 357 -13.82 5.78 -25.00
N ALA A 358 -13.75 4.46 -24.87
CA ALA A 358 -14.26 3.79 -23.69
C ALA A 358 -13.20 3.56 -22.61
N GLY A 359 -11.92 3.40 -22.99
CA GLY A 359 -10.83 3.19 -22.05
C GLY A 359 -10.38 4.50 -21.39
N ILE A 360 -9.49 5.24 -22.07
CA ILE A 360 -8.86 6.45 -21.54
C ILE A 360 -9.06 7.62 -22.51
N ALA A 361 -9.44 8.79 -22.00
CA ALA A 361 -9.47 10.03 -22.77
C ALA A 361 -8.71 11.15 -22.06
N CYS A 362 -7.92 11.89 -22.82
CA CYS A 362 -7.15 13.05 -22.35
C CYS A 362 -7.51 14.28 -23.18
N THR A 363 -7.74 15.41 -22.52
CA THR A 363 -7.96 16.71 -23.16
C THR A 363 -7.08 17.77 -22.50
N ALA A 364 -6.14 18.35 -23.26
CA ALA A 364 -5.12 19.25 -22.72
C ALA A 364 -4.36 18.63 -21.53
N SER A 365 -3.92 17.38 -21.69
CA SER A 365 -3.24 16.63 -20.63
C SER A 365 -2.21 15.65 -21.19
N SER A 366 -0.98 15.71 -20.69
CA SER A 366 0.12 14.82 -21.04
C SER A 366 0.47 13.97 -19.83
N VAL A 367 0.11 12.69 -19.89
CA VAL A 367 0.13 11.76 -18.75
C VAL A 367 1.02 10.56 -19.03
N GLU A 368 1.35 9.80 -17.98
CA GLU A 368 2.09 8.55 -18.09
C GLU A 368 1.15 7.34 -18.01
N ILE A 369 1.21 6.45 -19.01
CA ILE A 369 0.38 5.25 -19.11
C ILE A 369 1.32 4.06 -19.32
N THR A 370 1.57 3.27 -18.30
CA THR A 370 2.58 2.20 -18.36
C THR A 370 2.08 0.85 -17.91
N ASN A 371 2.53 -0.23 -18.54
CA ASN A 371 2.26 -1.59 -18.04
C ASN A 371 0.77 -1.95 -17.88
N ASN A 372 -0.13 -1.29 -18.61
CA ASN A 372 -1.57 -1.55 -18.50
C ASN A 372 -2.05 -2.58 -19.53
N ILE A 373 -3.11 -3.30 -19.17
CA ILE A 373 -3.89 -4.16 -20.06
C ILE A 373 -5.20 -3.44 -20.37
N ILE A 374 -5.36 -2.96 -21.60
CA ILE A 374 -6.49 -2.12 -22.03
C ILE A 374 -7.23 -2.86 -23.12
N VAL A 375 -8.32 -3.53 -22.75
CA VAL A 375 -8.89 -4.61 -23.58
C VAL A 375 -10.40 -4.63 -23.61
N ASN A 376 -11.00 -5.10 -24.69
CA ASN A 376 -12.46 -5.34 -24.76
C ASN A 376 -13.36 -4.13 -24.44
N ASN A 377 -12.83 -2.91 -24.48
CA ASN A 377 -13.62 -1.70 -24.33
C ASN A 377 -14.38 -1.38 -25.62
N THR A 378 -15.60 -0.83 -25.52
CA THR A 378 -16.43 -0.47 -26.69
C THR A 378 -16.75 1.01 -26.69
N GLY A 379 -15.97 1.77 -27.46
CA GLY A 379 -16.11 3.22 -27.59
C GLY A 379 -16.56 3.66 -28.97
N GLN A 380 -16.96 4.92 -29.13
CA GLN A 380 -16.98 5.56 -30.44
C GLN A 380 -15.58 5.52 -31.09
N TRP A 381 -14.54 5.78 -30.29
CA TRP A 381 -13.15 5.87 -30.74
C TRP A 381 -12.26 4.69 -30.29
N GLY A 382 -12.87 3.54 -29.95
CA GLY A 382 -12.14 2.38 -29.45
C GLY A 382 -11.63 2.60 -28.03
N ALA A 383 -10.33 2.44 -27.83
CA ALA A 383 -9.68 2.48 -26.52
C ALA A 383 -9.33 3.90 -26.05
N PHE A 384 -8.87 4.75 -26.96
CA PHE A 384 -8.24 6.03 -26.60
C PHE A 384 -8.80 7.25 -27.34
N SER A 385 -8.82 8.39 -26.66
CA SER A 385 -9.10 9.69 -27.26
C SER A 385 -8.21 10.79 -26.67
N PHE A 386 -7.21 11.27 -27.41
CA PHE A 386 -6.34 12.38 -27.00
C PHE A 386 -6.58 13.62 -27.85
N LYS A 387 -6.80 14.76 -27.20
CA LYS A 387 -7.21 16.02 -27.83
C LYS A 387 -6.43 17.20 -27.25
N ASN A 388 -6.25 18.25 -28.05
CA ASN A 388 -5.73 19.56 -27.59
C ASN A 388 -4.36 19.47 -26.93
N ASP A 389 -3.33 19.04 -27.68
CA ASP A 389 -1.95 18.93 -27.22
C ASP A 389 -1.73 17.92 -26.07
N SER A 390 -2.54 16.86 -26.03
CA SER A 390 -2.40 15.75 -25.07
C SER A 390 -1.35 14.74 -25.56
N ASN A 391 -0.10 14.87 -25.12
CA ASN A 391 1.03 14.07 -25.62
C ASN A 391 1.48 13.05 -24.57
N ALA A 392 0.65 12.02 -24.35
CA ALA A 392 0.94 10.98 -23.36
C ALA A 392 2.22 10.17 -23.68
N ILE A 393 2.90 9.71 -22.64
CA ILE A 393 3.98 8.74 -22.71
C ILE A 393 3.39 7.37 -22.39
N MET A 394 3.50 6.43 -23.32
CA MET A 394 2.90 5.11 -23.24
C MET A 394 3.97 4.03 -23.38
N ILE A 395 4.21 3.25 -22.34
CA ILE A 395 5.29 2.26 -22.32
C ILE A 395 4.75 0.90 -21.86
N ASN A 396 5.15 -0.18 -22.52
CA ASN A 396 4.78 -1.54 -22.10
C ASN A 396 3.27 -1.76 -21.96
N ASN A 397 2.41 -1.13 -22.76
CA ASN A 397 0.96 -1.40 -22.65
C ASN A 397 0.55 -2.55 -23.57
N THR A 398 -0.41 -3.35 -23.14
CA THR A 398 -1.12 -4.31 -24.00
C THR A 398 -2.49 -3.74 -24.34
N ILE A 399 -2.68 -3.35 -25.60
CA ILE A 399 -3.91 -2.74 -26.13
C ILE A 399 -4.47 -3.70 -27.17
N ALA A 400 -5.57 -4.39 -26.84
CA ALA A 400 -6.08 -5.45 -27.70
C ALA A 400 -7.61 -5.56 -27.65
N ASN A 401 -8.23 -5.98 -28.75
CA ASN A 401 -9.66 -6.33 -28.79
C ASN A 401 -10.60 -5.19 -28.34
N ASN A 402 -10.20 -3.93 -28.45
CA ASN A 402 -11.08 -2.79 -28.23
C ASN A 402 -11.92 -2.53 -29.49
N LEU A 403 -13.21 -2.30 -29.31
CA LEU A 403 -14.17 -2.12 -30.40
C LEU A 403 -14.50 -0.64 -30.61
N SER A 404 -14.30 -0.16 -31.83
CA SER A 404 -14.86 1.12 -32.29
C SER A 404 -16.23 0.91 -32.91
N THR A 405 -17.21 1.70 -32.50
CA THR A 405 -18.57 1.68 -33.07
C THR A 405 -18.73 2.55 -34.33
N ASN A 406 -17.66 3.23 -34.77
CA ASN A 406 -17.65 3.99 -36.01
C ASN A 406 -17.59 3.08 -37.24
N THR A 407 -18.08 3.58 -38.38
CA THR A 407 -18.03 2.85 -39.66
C THR A 407 -16.60 2.61 -40.15
N THR A 408 -15.69 3.52 -39.78
CA THR A 408 -14.24 3.34 -39.93
C THR A 408 -13.70 3.11 -38.53
N PRO A 409 -13.18 1.92 -38.23
CA PRO A 409 -12.71 1.63 -36.88
C PRO A 409 -11.48 2.48 -36.56
N TYR A 410 -11.46 3.06 -35.36
CA TYR A 410 -10.30 3.76 -34.81
C TYR A 410 -9.88 3.06 -33.53
N MET A 411 -8.60 2.70 -33.42
CA MET A 411 -8.03 2.25 -32.15
C MET A 411 -7.85 3.41 -31.17
N MET A 412 -7.44 4.56 -31.72
CA MET A 412 -7.15 5.78 -30.97
C MET A 412 -7.53 7.00 -31.82
N PHE A 413 -8.33 7.89 -31.23
CA PHE A 413 -8.61 9.19 -31.81
C PHE A 413 -7.61 10.23 -31.31
N LEU A 414 -6.86 10.83 -32.22
CA LEU A 414 -5.89 11.88 -31.92
C LEU A 414 -6.31 13.19 -32.60
N LEU A 415 -6.35 14.29 -31.87
CA LEU A 415 -6.63 15.63 -32.40
C LEU A 415 -5.62 16.64 -31.85
N ASN A 416 -4.67 17.06 -32.70
CA ASN A 416 -3.53 17.90 -32.29
C ASN A 416 -2.79 17.24 -31.12
N SER A 417 -2.46 15.95 -31.23
CA SER A 417 -1.88 15.19 -30.13
C SER A 417 -0.96 14.12 -30.70
N VAL A 418 0.24 14.00 -30.13
CA VAL A 418 1.32 13.15 -30.62
C VAL A 418 1.85 12.34 -29.43
N PRO A 419 1.11 11.31 -28.97
CA PRO A 419 1.62 10.45 -27.92
C PRO A 419 2.84 9.67 -28.42
N VAL A 420 3.72 9.32 -27.49
CA VAL A 420 4.88 8.47 -27.72
C VAL A 420 4.59 7.10 -27.15
N ILE A 421 4.60 6.08 -28.01
CA ILE A 421 4.31 4.70 -27.65
C ILE A 421 5.55 3.85 -27.87
N THR A 422 6.02 3.21 -26.82
CA THR A 422 7.21 2.35 -26.85
C THR A 422 6.93 1.01 -26.19
N ASN A 423 7.59 -0.05 -26.65
CA ASN A 423 7.52 -1.39 -26.04
C ASN A 423 6.12 -1.95 -25.86
N SER A 424 5.14 -1.47 -26.62
CA SER A 424 3.74 -1.81 -26.40
C SER A 424 3.28 -2.84 -27.41
N ILE A 425 2.21 -3.55 -27.08
CA ILE A 425 1.48 -4.42 -28.00
C ILE A 425 0.16 -3.72 -28.36
N ILE A 426 -0.08 -3.53 -29.65
CA ILE A 426 -1.31 -2.93 -30.19
C ILE A 426 -1.89 -3.88 -31.23
N ILE A 427 -2.94 -4.60 -30.85
CA ILE A 427 -3.63 -5.57 -31.69
C ILE A 427 -5.06 -5.14 -31.97
N ASP A 428 -5.42 -5.14 -33.25
CA ASP A 428 -6.77 -4.88 -33.73
C ASP A 428 -7.13 -5.92 -34.79
N ASN A 429 -8.41 -6.27 -34.88
CA ASN A 429 -8.95 -7.10 -35.97
C ASN A 429 -9.07 -6.32 -37.29
N SER A 430 -8.87 -5.00 -37.27
CA SER A 430 -8.96 -4.08 -38.40
C SER A 430 -7.66 -3.28 -38.64
N GLU A 431 -7.60 -2.53 -39.74
CA GLU A 431 -6.49 -1.59 -40.01
C GLU A 431 -6.46 -0.48 -38.95
N ILE A 432 -5.34 -0.35 -38.23
CA ILE A 432 -5.14 0.69 -37.22
C ILE A 432 -4.99 2.04 -37.92
N TYR A 433 -5.92 2.96 -37.64
CA TYR A 433 -5.96 4.28 -38.27
C TYR A 433 -6.02 5.42 -37.25
N PHE A 434 -5.15 6.42 -37.44
CA PHE A 434 -5.06 7.64 -36.62
C PHE A 434 -5.48 8.86 -37.47
N PRO A 435 -6.71 9.38 -37.33
CA PRO A 435 -7.31 10.21 -38.36
C PRO A 435 -6.77 11.64 -38.51
N GLN A 436 -6.18 12.25 -37.47
CA GLN A 436 -5.79 13.68 -37.50
C GLN A 436 -4.40 13.97 -36.91
N SER A 437 -3.65 12.93 -36.51
CA SER A 437 -2.27 13.06 -36.02
C SER A 437 -1.54 11.73 -36.22
N THR A 438 -0.21 11.78 -36.21
CA THR A 438 0.66 10.62 -36.39
C THR A 438 1.46 10.41 -35.10
N PRO A 439 1.13 9.41 -34.27
CA PRO A 439 1.88 9.13 -33.05
C PRO A 439 3.29 8.63 -33.38
N GLU A 440 4.22 8.78 -32.44
CA GLU A 440 5.53 8.13 -32.52
C GLU A 440 5.41 6.75 -31.88
N ILE A 441 5.62 5.69 -32.67
CA ILE A 441 5.55 4.31 -32.18
C ILE A 441 6.86 3.61 -32.50
N THR A 442 7.56 3.14 -31.47
CA THR A 442 8.83 2.42 -31.62
C THR A 442 8.88 1.17 -30.74
N TYR A 443 9.72 0.21 -31.13
CA TYR A 443 9.96 -1.03 -30.39
C TYR A 443 8.68 -1.74 -29.95
N SER A 444 7.62 -1.69 -30.77
CA SER A 444 6.28 -2.15 -30.41
C SER A 444 5.76 -3.19 -31.40
N CYS A 445 4.88 -4.08 -30.93
CA CYS A 445 4.18 -5.03 -31.79
C CYS A 445 2.86 -4.40 -32.23
N VAL A 446 2.73 -4.06 -33.51
CA VAL A 446 1.58 -3.30 -34.04
C VAL A 446 1.00 -3.99 -35.26
N THR A 447 -0.28 -4.37 -35.17
CA THR A 447 -0.97 -5.04 -36.28
C THR A 447 -1.01 -4.16 -37.52
N GLY A 448 -0.79 -4.77 -38.69
CA GLY A 448 -0.89 -4.06 -39.99
C GLY A 448 0.41 -3.38 -40.42
N GLY A 449 1.53 -3.67 -39.76
CA GLY A 449 2.85 -3.29 -40.25
C GLY A 449 3.20 -1.82 -40.05
N PHE A 450 2.75 -1.22 -38.94
CA PHE A 450 3.01 0.19 -38.65
C PHE A 450 4.51 0.50 -38.62
N THR A 451 4.95 1.40 -39.50
CA THR A 451 6.38 1.73 -39.65
C THR A 451 6.90 2.48 -38.43
N GLY A 452 8.04 2.04 -37.89
CA GLY A 452 8.74 2.68 -36.78
C GLY A 452 10.01 1.89 -36.45
N GLU A 453 10.96 2.52 -35.75
CA GLU A 453 12.18 1.82 -35.33
C GLU A 453 11.82 0.66 -34.40
N GLY A 454 12.34 -0.54 -34.67
CA GLY A 454 12.12 -1.70 -33.81
C GLY A 454 10.70 -2.28 -33.79
N ASN A 455 9.74 -1.71 -34.54
CA ASN A 455 8.39 -2.25 -34.60
C ASN A 455 8.33 -3.59 -35.33
N ILE A 456 7.43 -4.46 -34.87
CA ILE A 456 7.15 -5.75 -35.48
C ILE A 456 5.65 -5.88 -35.78
N ASP A 457 5.32 -6.66 -36.80
CA ASP A 457 3.94 -7.07 -37.12
C ASP A 457 3.91 -8.60 -37.03
N ALA A 458 3.52 -9.08 -35.85
CA ALA A 458 3.52 -10.49 -35.50
C ALA A 458 2.32 -10.79 -34.60
N ASP A 459 1.90 -12.04 -34.60
CA ASP A 459 1.02 -12.54 -33.55
C ASP A 459 1.79 -12.53 -32.21
N PRO A 460 1.32 -11.81 -31.18
CA PRO A 460 1.96 -11.82 -29.87
C PRO A 460 1.95 -13.19 -29.18
N LEU A 461 1.13 -14.15 -29.65
CA LEU A 461 0.96 -15.46 -29.01
C LEU A 461 0.58 -15.32 -27.54
N PHE A 462 -0.51 -14.59 -27.25
CA PHE A 462 -1.05 -14.51 -25.89
C PHE A 462 -1.51 -15.88 -25.37
N ALA A 463 -1.40 -16.12 -24.06
CA ALA A 463 -1.72 -17.39 -23.41
C ALA A 463 -3.19 -17.81 -23.58
N ALA A 464 -4.13 -16.93 -23.20
CA ALA A 464 -5.56 -17.15 -23.37
C ALA A 464 -6.32 -15.81 -23.55
N PRO A 465 -6.09 -15.08 -24.66
CA PRO A 465 -6.77 -13.82 -24.93
C PRO A 465 -8.26 -14.04 -25.21
N THR A 466 -9.06 -12.98 -25.15
CA THR A 466 -10.45 -13.04 -25.62
C THR A 466 -10.52 -13.38 -27.10
N THR A 467 -11.54 -14.15 -27.51
CA THR A 467 -11.71 -14.59 -28.91
C THR A 467 -12.28 -13.51 -29.84
N GLY A 468 -12.57 -12.32 -29.32
CA GLY A 468 -13.11 -11.21 -30.09
C GLY A 468 -13.10 -9.91 -29.31
N ASP A 469 -13.63 -8.88 -29.95
CA ASP A 469 -13.56 -7.49 -29.53
C ASP A 469 -14.80 -6.99 -28.78
N GLY A 470 -14.58 -5.94 -27.98
CA GLY A 470 -15.62 -5.25 -27.24
C GLY A 470 -16.22 -6.06 -26.08
N THR A 471 -17.30 -5.52 -25.51
CA THR A 471 -17.88 -5.98 -24.24
C THR A 471 -18.64 -7.31 -24.33
N GLY A 472 -18.75 -7.89 -25.54
CA GLY A 472 -19.29 -9.23 -25.73
C GLY A 472 -18.36 -10.35 -25.23
N TYR A 473 -17.11 -10.02 -24.88
CA TYR A 473 -16.12 -10.93 -24.33
C TYR A 473 -15.51 -10.32 -23.07
N ASP A 474 -15.25 -11.16 -22.07
CA ASP A 474 -14.71 -10.74 -20.78
C ASP A 474 -13.19 -10.61 -20.84
N GLY A 475 -12.71 -9.36 -20.89
CA GLY A 475 -11.29 -9.02 -20.93
C GLY A 475 -10.62 -9.08 -19.56
N ILE A 476 -11.38 -9.11 -18.46
CA ILE A 476 -10.86 -9.13 -17.09
C ILE A 476 -10.26 -10.50 -16.77
N VAL A 477 -10.95 -11.57 -17.16
CA VAL A 477 -10.54 -12.95 -16.87
C VAL A 477 -9.62 -13.56 -17.93
N ALA A 478 -9.33 -12.82 -19.00
CA ALA A 478 -8.48 -13.27 -20.09
C ALA A 478 -6.99 -13.18 -19.73
N ASP A 479 -6.19 -14.13 -20.24
CA ASP A 479 -4.75 -14.17 -20.00
C ASP A 479 -4.00 -13.56 -21.21
N TRP A 480 -3.51 -12.35 -20.98
CA TRP A 480 -2.78 -11.54 -21.96
C TRP A 480 -1.26 -11.70 -21.86
N SER A 481 -0.76 -12.67 -21.08
CA SER A 481 0.68 -12.95 -21.01
C SER A 481 1.19 -13.62 -22.28
N LEU A 482 2.48 -13.46 -22.56
CA LEU A 482 3.11 -14.02 -23.76
C LEU A 482 3.44 -15.49 -23.58
N GLN A 483 3.11 -16.33 -24.56
CA GLN A 483 3.56 -17.71 -24.61
C GLN A 483 5.02 -17.83 -25.07
N ALA A 484 5.66 -18.92 -24.68
CA ALA A 484 6.99 -19.28 -25.18
C ALA A 484 7.00 -19.35 -26.71
N GLY A 485 7.94 -18.62 -27.33
CA GLY A 485 8.06 -18.53 -28.79
C GLY A 485 7.41 -17.29 -29.41
N SER A 486 6.75 -16.44 -28.60
CA SER A 486 6.34 -15.11 -29.03
C SER A 486 7.51 -14.30 -29.57
N LEU A 487 7.29 -13.59 -30.68
CA LEU A 487 8.27 -12.65 -31.23
C LEU A 487 8.31 -11.32 -30.43
N CYS A 488 7.40 -11.12 -29.49
CA CYS A 488 7.39 -9.97 -28.59
C CYS A 488 8.38 -10.13 -27.43
N ILE A 489 8.82 -11.35 -27.13
CA ILE A 489 9.79 -11.64 -26.08
C ILE A 489 11.17 -11.11 -26.50
N ASN A 490 11.79 -10.30 -25.63
CA ASN A 490 13.11 -9.71 -25.78
C ASN A 490 13.27 -8.87 -27.05
N ALA A 491 12.17 -8.25 -27.49
CA ALA A 491 12.07 -7.52 -28.74
C ALA A 491 11.90 -6.01 -28.56
N GLY A 492 11.60 -5.54 -27.34
CA GLY A 492 11.41 -4.13 -26.99
C GLY A 492 12.67 -3.27 -27.08
N ASN A 493 12.70 -2.10 -26.48
CA ASN A 493 13.80 -1.15 -26.60
C ASN A 493 15.10 -1.78 -26.05
N PRO A 494 16.24 -1.72 -26.78
CA PRO A 494 17.49 -2.32 -26.34
C PRO A 494 18.22 -1.52 -25.24
N ASP A 495 17.75 -0.32 -24.87
CA ASP A 495 18.33 0.44 -23.76
C ASP A 495 18.05 -0.28 -22.43
N ALA A 496 19.09 -0.39 -21.60
CA ALA A 496 19.06 -1.12 -20.34
C ALA A 496 18.04 -0.55 -19.34
N MET A 497 17.66 0.72 -19.46
CA MET A 497 16.61 1.30 -18.60
C MET A 497 15.23 0.68 -18.81
N TYR A 498 14.99 0.01 -19.95
CA TYR A 498 13.73 -0.68 -20.24
C TYR A 498 13.79 -2.18 -19.97
N ASN A 499 14.94 -2.73 -19.59
CA ASN A 499 15.10 -4.17 -19.41
C ASN A 499 14.09 -4.74 -18.41
N ASP A 500 13.75 -6.01 -18.63
CA ASP A 500 12.91 -6.76 -17.71
C ASP A 500 13.61 -6.92 -16.35
N VAL A 501 12.85 -7.29 -15.32
CA VAL A 501 13.34 -7.48 -13.94
C VAL A 501 14.52 -8.46 -13.87
N ASP A 502 14.59 -9.45 -14.77
CA ASP A 502 15.68 -10.41 -14.85
C ASP A 502 16.94 -9.89 -15.57
N GLY A 503 16.91 -8.63 -16.04
CA GLY A 503 17.96 -7.95 -16.77
C GLY A 503 18.02 -8.29 -18.26
N SER A 504 17.11 -9.13 -18.76
CA SER A 504 16.97 -9.42 -20.18
C SER A 504 16.37 -8.21 -20.92
N ARG A 505 16.44 -8.23 -22.25
CA ARG A 505 15.91 -7.11 -23.05
C ARG A 505 14.40 -7.11 -22.89
N ASN A 506 13.80 -5.92 -22.77
CA ASN A 506 12.37 -5.73 -22.60
C ASN A 506 11.50 -6.65 -23.49
N ASP A 507 10.58 -7.37 -22.86
CA ASP A 507 9.43 -8.00 -23.50
C ASP A 507 8.38 -6.93 -23.85
N MET A 508 7.88 -6.90 -25.09
CA MET A 508 6.84 -5.93 -25.45
C MET A 508 5.52 -6.26 -24.72
N GLY A 509 4.80 -5.23 -24.26
CA GLY A 509 3.48 -5.33 -23.62
C GLY A 509 3.49 -5.26 -22.09
N ALA A 510 2.31 -5.41 -21.49
CA ALA A 510 2.03 -5.17 -20.05
C ALA A 510 2.98 -5.91 -19.09
N TYR A 511 3.46 -7.08 -19.49
CA TYR A 511 4.27 -7.97 -18.66
C TYR A 511 5.77 -7.74 -18.76
N GLY A 512 6.21 -6.78 -19.58
CA GLY A 512 7.62 -6.46 -19.73
C GLY A 512 8.08 -5.22 -18.98
N GLY A 513 9.38 -5.01 -18.98
CA GLY A 513 10.10 -3.91 -18.37
C GLY A 513 10.35 -4.03 -16.87
N PRO A 514 10.81 -2.94 -16.25
CA PRO A 514 11.26 -2.95 -14.85
C PRO A 514 10.10 -3.03 -13.84
N THR A 515 8.88 -2.72 -14.27
CA THR A 515 7.67 -2.67 -13.44
C THR A 515 6.51 -3.42 -14.13
N PRO A 516 6.66 -4.73 -14.40
CA PRO A 516 5.69 -5.49 -15.17
C PRO A 516 4.36 -5.60 -14.43
N TYR A 517 3.25 -5.73 -15.17
CA TYR A 517 2.01 -6.21 -14.61
C TYR A 517 2.24 -7.63 -14.08
N GLU A 518 2.06 -7.84 -12.78
CA GLU A 518 2.26 -9.15 -12.18
C GLU A 518 0.99 -10.01 -12.35
N LEU A 519 1.08 -11.11 -13.12
CA LEU A 519 0.07 -12.16 -13.05
C LEU A 519 0.00 -12.70 -11.62
N GLU A 520 -1.21 -12.93 -11.13
CA GLU A 520 -1.42 -13.92 -10.07
C GLU A 520 -0.68 -15.20 -10.45
N PRO A 521 0.09 -15.84 -9.54
CA PRO A 521 0.68 -17.14 -9.82
C PRO A 521 -0.45 -18.13 -10.06
N THR A 522 -0.80 -18.36 -11.32
CA THR A 522 -1.77 -19.37 -11.72
C THR A 522 -1.15 -20.72 -11.43
N SER A 523 -1.60 -21.36 -10.35
CA SER A 523 -1.39 -22.78 -10.19
C SER A 523 -2.12 -23.47 -11.35
N SER A 524 -1.36 -23.95 -12.33
CA SER A 524 -1.90 -24.76 -13.41
C SER A 524 -2.55 -26.03 -12.85
N ASP A 525 -3.88 -26.17 -12.96
CA ASP A 525 -4.58 -27.39 -13.38
C ASP A 525 -6.12 -27.22 -13.40
N ASP A 526 -6.65 -27.02 -14.61
CA ASP A 526 -7.86 -27.58 -15.25
C ASP A 526 -9.06 -28.12 -14.39
N ASN A 527 -10.19 -27.39 -14.37
CA ASN A 527 -11.51 -27.80 -14.93
C ASN A 527 -12.71 -27.03 -14.32
N THR A 528 -13.60 -26.57 -15.21
CA THR A 528 -15.00 -26.10 -15.03
C THR A 528 -15.57 -26.01 -13.60
N VAL A 529 -15.92 -24.80 -13.14
CA VAL A 529 -16.61 -24.60 -11.85
C VAL A 529 -17.90 -23.82 -12.05
N ASN A 530 -19.04 -24.47 -11.79
CA ASN A 530 -20.28 -23.80 -11.39
C ASN A 530 -19.94 -22.85 -10.25
N VAL A 531 -20.40 -21.59 -10.28
CA VAL A 531 -20.22 -20.65 -9.17
C VAL A 531 -20.90 -21.22 -7.92
N VAL A 532 -20.13 -21.97 -7.16
CA VAL A 532 -20.45 -22.51 -5.85
C VAL A 532 -19.84 -21.51 -4.89
N ALA A 533 -20.65 -20.89 -4.03
CA ALA A 533 -20.14 -20.07 -2.93
C ALA A 533 -19.05 -20.86 -2.21
N ILE A 534 -17.79 -20.46 -2.36
CA ILE A 534 -16.67 -21.20 -1.79
C ILE A 534 -16.55 -20.87 -0.31
N ASN A 535 -16.30 -21.89 0.49
CA ASN A 535 -15.92 -21.67 1.89
C ASN A 535 -14.64 -20.80 1.89
N SER A 536 -14.56 -19.75 2.70
CA SER A 536 -13.39 -18.86 2.76
C SER A 536 -13.05 -18.44 4.20
N ILE A 537 -11.83 -17.96 4.41
CA ILE A 537 -11.35 -17.46 5.71
C ILE A 537 -10.68 -16.10 5.49
N SER A 538 -11.15 -15.07 6.19
CA SER A 538 -10.53 -13.74 6.23
C SER A 538 -9.85 -13.52 7.59
N VAL A 539 -8.71 -12.85 7.60
CA VAL A 539 -7.97 -12.50 8.83
C VAL A 539 -7.63 -11.02 8.81
N TYR A 540 -8.12 -10.24 9.77
CA TYR A 540 -7.86 -8.80 9.84
C TYR A 540 -7.71 -8.30 11.30
N PRO A 541 -6.80 -7.35 11.57
CA PRO A 541 -5.73 -6.90 10.67
C PRO A 541 -4.78 -8.06 10.31
N ASN A 542 -3.99 -7.93 9.25
CA ASN A 542 -3.01 -8.93 8.84
C ASN A 542 -1.92 -8.25 8.00
N PRO A 543 -0.82 -7.80 8.61
CA PRO A 543 -0.32 -8.29 9.88
C PRO A 543 -1.09 -7.76 11.11
N PHE A 544 -1.17 -8.53 12.21
CA PHE A 544 -1.90 -8.15 13.42
C PHE A 544 -1.02 -8.15 14.66
N ASN A 545 -1.33 -7.26 15.61
CA ASN A 545 -0.71 -7.17 16.93
C ASN A 545 -1.74 -6.82 18.03
N PRO A 546 -1.91 -7.62 19.10
CA PRO A 546 -1.73 -9.07 19.16
C PRO A 546 -3.00 -9.82 18.72
N THR A 547 -4.07 -9.10 18.35
CA THR A 547 -5.39 -9.66 18.02
C THR A 547 -5.72 -9.55 16.55
N ALA A 548 -6.10 -10.68 15.93
CA ALA A 548 -6.75 -10.73 14.65
C ALA A 548 -8.17 -11.29 14.79
N ASN A 549 -9.10 -10.72 14.03
CA ASN A 549 -10.38 -11.34 13.74
C ASN A 549 -10.21 -12.37 12.63
N ILE A 550 -10.86 -13.52 12.79
CA ILE A 550 -10.93 -14.62 11.85
C ILE A 550 -12.39 -14.76 11.46
N ALA A 551 -12.73 -14.38 10.24
CA ALA A 551 -14.08 -14.47 9.69
C ALA A 551 -14.19 -15.65 8.73
N LEU A 552 -15.28 -16.41 8.82
CA LEU A 552 -15.56 -17.58 7.98
C LEU A 552 -16.74 -17.32 7.04
N SER A 553 -16.57 -17.59 5.74
CA SER A 553 -17.70 -17.77 4.84
C SER A 553 -17.93 -19.27 4.65
N ILE A 554 -19.14 -19.75 4.89
CA ILE A 554 -19.49 -21.18 4.81
C ILE A 554 -20.69 -21.34 3.86
N ASN A 555 -20.52 -22.16 2.83
CA ASN A 555 -21.50 -22.55 1.84
C ASN A 555 -22.76 -23.14 2.50
N GLU A 556 -23.93 -22.85 1.93
CA GLU A 556 -25.22 -23.36 2.39
C GLU A 556 -25.27 -24.88 2.60
N ASN A 557 -24.55 -25.66 1.80
CA ASN A 557 -24.48 -27.12 1.92
C ASN A 557 -23.73 -27.59 3.18
N ASP A 558 -22.83 -26.75 3.72
CA ASP A 558 -22.01 -27.04 4.90
C ASP A 558 -22.54 -26.35 6.18
N LEU A 559 -23.46 -25.38 6.09
CA LEU A 559 -24.02 -24.64 7.24
C LEU A 559 -24.69 -25.54 8.31
N GLN A 560 -25.11 -26.76 7.94
CA GLN A 560 -25.73 -27.73 8.85
C GLN A 560 -24.84 -28.96 9.13
N GLN A 561 -23.57 -28.88 8.75
CA GLN A 561 -22.58 -29.93 8.96
C GLN A 561 -21.53 -29.48 9.98
N PRO A 562 -20.84 -30.43 10.66
CA PRO A 562 -19.74 -30.09 11.55
C PRO A 562 -18.56 -29.42 10.81
N VAL A 563 -18.03 -28.36 11.40
CA VAL A 563 -16.88 -27.59 10.91
C VAL A 563 -15.77 -27.60 11.96
N SER A 564 -14.52 -27.67 11.51
CA SER A 564 -13.34 -27.48 12.36
C SER A 564 -12.56 -26.27 11.90
N VAL A 565 -12.08 -25.47 12.84
CA VAL A 565 -11.28 -24.27 12.58
C VAL A 565 -10.07 -24.31 13.50
N GLU A 566 -8.89 -24.37 12.91
CA GLU A 566 -7.64 -24.65 13.59
C GLU A 566 -6.53 -23.75 13.06
N ILE A 567 -5.68 -23.24 13.94
CA ILE A 567 -4.50 -22.43 13.59
C ILE A 567 -3.27 -23.32 13.66
N PHE A 568 -2.43 -23.23 12.64
CA PHE A 568 -1.16 -23.94 12.53
C PHE A 568 -0.01 -22.95 12.36
N ASN A 569 1.20 -23.33 12.76
CA ASN A 569 2.40 -22.57 12.42
C ASN A 569 2.97 -23.01 11.06
N ILE A 570 4.04 -22.34 10.58
CA ILE A 570 4.72 -22.69 9.31
C ILE A 570 5.25 -24.13 9.23
N LYS A 571 5.44 -24.80 10.38
CA LYS A 571 5.89 -26.20 10.44
C LYS A 571 4.71 -27.19 10.36
N GLY A 572 3.47 -26.69 10.20
CA GLY A 572 2.24 -27.48 10.18
C GLY A 572 1.82 -28.00 11.56
N GLN A 573 2.36 -27.44 12.65
CA GLN A 573 1.99 -27.86 14.01
C GLN A 573 0.74 -27.12 14.47
N LEU A 574 -0.21 -27.83 15.09
CA LEU A 574 -1.44 -27.24 15.63
C LEU A 574 -1.11 -26.31 16.79
N VAL A 575 -1.57 -25.07 16.69
CA VAL A 575 -1.36 -23.98 17.64
C VAL A 575 -2.64 -23.75 18.45
N LYS A 576 -3.77 -23.54 17.78
CA LYS A 576 -5.07 -23.27 18.42
C LYS A 576 -6.17 -24.02 17.72
N THR A 577 -7.12 -24.56 18.47
CA THR A 577 -8.40 -25.02 17.94
C THR A 577 -9.45 -23.98 18.34
N ILE A 578 -10.06 -23.35 17.34
CA ILE A 578 -11.11 -22.35 17.52
C ILE A 578 -12.46 -23.04 17.55
N VAL A 579 -12.70 -23.94 16.59
CA VAL A 579 -13.91 -24.77 16.48
C VAL A 579 -13.48 -26.22 16.29
N ASN A 580 -14.07 -27.14 17.05
CA ASN A 580 -13.69 -28.56 17.00
C ASN A 580 -14.85 -29.45 16.54
N ASN A 581 -15.05 -29.53 15.23
CA ASN A 581 -16.05 -30.39 14.60
C ASN A 581 -17.47 -30.15 15.15
N GLU A 582 -17.91 -28.89 15.11
CA GLU A 582 -19.19 -28.42 15.63
C GLU A 582 -20.02 -27.75 14.54
N ILE A 583 -21.34 -27.72 14.68
CA ILE A 583 -22.20 -26.91 13.80
C ILE A 583 -22.11 -25.46 14.29
N VAL A 584 -21.48 -24.59 13.51
CA VAL A 584 -21.23 -23.18 13.84
C VAL A 584 -22.43 -22.30 13.50
N GLN A 585 -22.87 -21.49 14.47
CA GLN A 585 -23.89 -20.44 14.28
C GLN A 585 -23.29 -19.02 14.21
N ILE A 586 -22.01 -18.89 14.54
CA ILE A 586 -21.23 -17.66 14.52
C ILE A 586 -20.00 -17.93 13.66
N THR A 587 -19.67 -16.99 12.78
CA THR A 587 -18.59 -17.13 11.80
C THR A 587 -17.38 -16.24 12.08
N ASN A 588 -17.43 -15.39 13.12
CA ASN A 588 -16.35 -14.49 13.49
C ASN A 588 -15.71 -14.89 14.82
N PHE A 589 -14.38 -14.97 14.86
CA PHE A 589 -13.61 -15.40 16.02
C PHE A 589 -12.41 -14.47 16.23
N VAL A 590 -12.05 -14.18 17.48
CA VAL A 590 -10.83 -13.42 17.78
C VAL A 590 -9.71 -14.37 18.16
N TRP A 591 -8.56 -14.23 17.51
CA TRP A 591 -7.32 -14.85 17.94
C TRP A 591 -6.35 -13.79 18.43
N ASN A 592 -6.02 -13.86 19.72
CA ASN A 592 -5.07 -12.97 20.39
C ASN A 592 -3.63 -13.50 20.36
N GLY A 593 -3.29 -14.27 19.33
CA GLY A 593 -1.97 -14.88 19.20
C GLY A 593 -1.64 -15.87 20.31
N LYS A 594 -2.61 -16.57 20.92
CA LYS A 594 -2.39 -17.58 21.98
C LYS A 594 -2.76 -18.99 21.56
N ASP A 595 -2.01 -19.99 22.01
CA ASP A 595 -2.24 -21.40 21.74
C ASP A 595 -3.47 -21.96 22.53
N ASN A 596 -3.74 -23.26 22.38
CA ASN A 596 -4.81 -23.94 23.13
C ASN A 596 -4.67 -23.87 24.66
N ASN A 597 -3.46 -23.63 25.18
CA ASN A 597 -3.18 -23.52 26.61
C ASN A 597 -3.20 -22.07 27.10
N GLY A 598 -3.50 -21.10 26.22
CA GLY A 598 -3.49 -19.67 26.54
C GLY A 598 -2.09 -19.06 26.56
N ILE A 599 -1.09 -19.73 25.98
CA ILE A 599 0.30 -19.28 25.89
C ILE A 599 0.47 -18.51 24.59
N SER A 600 1.04 -17.31 24.65
CA SER A 600 1.29 -16.50 23.46
C SER A 600 2.25 -17.18 22.49
N THR A 601 1.94 -17.10 21.21
CA THR A 601 2.68 -17.69 20.10
C THR A 601 3.70 -16.68 19.59
N SER A 602 4.77 -17.13 18.94
CA SER A 602 5.82 -16.23 18.42
C SER A 602 5.30 -15.33 17.31
N SER A 603 5.85 -14.14 17.13
CA SER A 603 5.62 -13.38 15.89
C SER A 603 6.04 -14.23 14.69
N GLY A 604 5.40 -14.00 13.55
CA GLY A 604 5.62 -14.77 12.34
C GLY A 604 4.35 -15.37 11.78
N MET A 605 4.55 -16.27 10.83
CA MET A 605 3.51 -16.72 9.94
C MET A 605 2.76 -17.93 10.51
N TYR A 606 1.44 -17.81 10.56
CA TYR A 606 0.50 -18.86 10.91
C TYR A 606 -0.48 -19.09 9.76
N PHE A 607 -1.17 -20.21 9.83
CA PHE A 607 -2.22 -20.57 8.89
C PHE A 607 -3.45 -20.93 9.70
N VAL A 608 -4.51 -20.14 9.58
CA VAL A 608 -5.83 -20.60 10.01
C VAL A 608 -6.39 -21.51 8.94
N LYS A 609 -6.92 -22.66 9.33
CA LYS A 609 -7.45 -23.70 8.47
C LYS A 609 -8.88 -24.02 8.89
N MET A 610 -9.80 -23.97 7.95
CA MET A 610 -11.19 -24.37 8.12
C MET A 610 -11.43 -25.65 7.33
N LYS A 611 -12.04 -26.65 7.98
CA LYS A 611 -12.45 -27.90 7.36
C LYS A 611 -13.95 -28.08 7.54
N THR A 612 -14.65 -28.29 6.43
CA THR A 612 -16.09 -28.54 6.34
C THR A 612 -16.33 -29.96 5.78
N ALA A 613 -17.59 -30.33 5.52
CA ALA A 613 -17.88 -31.64 4.91
C ALA A 613 -17.46 -31.68 3.43
N THR A 614 -17.51 -30.54 2.73
CA THR A 614 -17.21 -30.48 1.29
C THR A 614 -15.85 -29.87 0.94
N SER A 615 -15.21 -29.09 1.83
CA SER A 615 -13.93 -28.42 1.52
C SER A 615 -13.00 -28.22 2.73
N GLU A 616 -11.74 -27.91 2.42
CA GLU A 616 -10.72 -27.55 3.39
C GLU A 616 -9.92 -26.35 2.85
N VAL A 617 -9.89 -25.25 3.61
CA VAL A 617 -9.38 -23.94 3.18
C VAL A 617 -8.42 -23.40 4.23
N SER A 618 -7.38 -22.68 3.81
CA SER A 618 -6.43 -22.05 4.74
C SER A 618 -6.06 -20.64 4.31
N LYS A 619 -6.01 -19.69 5.26
CA LYS A 619 -5.51 -18.32 5.03
C LYS A 619 -4.27 -18.10 5.90
N LYS A 620 -3.26 -17.47 5.30
CA LYS A 620 -2.03 -17.05 5.98
C LYS A 620 -2.34 -15.86 6.88
N MET A 621 -1.79 -15.86 8.08
CA MET A 621 -1.85 -14.75 9.02
C MET A 621 -0.46 -14.45 9.58
N LEU A 622 -0.14 -13.17 9.71
CA LEU A 622 1.15 -12.69 10.18
C LEU A 622 0.92 -11.99 11.52
N LEU A 623 1.31 -12.67 12.60
CA LEU A 623 1.35 -12.06 13.92
C LEU A 623 2.62 -11.21 13.97
N ILE A 624 2.48 -9.90 14.10
CA ILE A 624 3.57 -8.97 14.40
C ILE A 624 3.34 -8.55 15.85
N LYS A 625 4.39 -8.50 16.65
CA LYS A 625 4.28 -8.01 18.03
C LYS A 625 4.93 -6.66 18.15
#